data_AF-A0A661AX13-F1
#
_entry.id   AF-A0A661AX13-F1
#
_cell.length_a   1.000
_cell.length_b   1.000
_cell.length_c   1.000
_cell.angle_alpha   90.00
_cell.angle_beta   90.00
_cell.angle_gamma   90.00
#
_symmetry.space_group_name_H-M   'P 1'
#
loop_
_entity.id
_entity.type
_entity.pdbx_description
1 polymer ?
#
loop_
_entity_poly.entity_id
_entity_poly.type
_entity_poly.pdbx_seq_one_letter_code
_entity_poly.pdbx_strand_id
1 'polypeptide(L)'
;MKENLPQEAIIMGIKPPMIYWYSERKCVKYPPSSQPEELWKEIEKRRVDYLLLYRGYSRIETNVVPALNKMPERFYILKEFPPKTYLLGVIK
;
A
#
# COMPACT_ATOMS: atom_id res chain seq x y z
N MET A 1 -4.81 13.48 1.89
CA MET A 1 -5.10 12.11 2.39
C MET A 1 -5.87 12.17 3.69
N LYS A 2 -5.47 13.02 4.65
CA LYS A 2 -6.10 13.20 5.96
C LYS A 2 -7.64 13.33 5.98
N GLU A 3 -8.24 14.07 5.04
CA GLU A 3 -9.69 14.35 5.05
C GLU A 3 -10.54 13.27 4.34
N ASN A 4 -9.91 12.41 3.53
CA ASN A 4 -10.63 11.51 2.61
C ASN A 4 -10.50 10.02 2.97
N LEU A 5 -9.81 9.70 4.07
CA LEU A 5 -9.63 8.32 4.54
C LEU A 5 -10.27 8.15 5.92
N PRO A 6 -10.89 6.99 6.23
CA PRO A 6 -11.38 6.68 7.58
C PRO A 6 -10.27 6.86 8.63
N GLN A 7 -10.60 7.32 9.85
CA GLN A 7 -9.62 7.62 10.90
C GLN A 7 -8.83 6.39 11.35
N GLU A 8 -9.50 5.24 11.33
CA GLU A 8 -9.00 3.93 11.70
C GLU A 8 -8.24 3.22 10.58
N ALA A 9 -8.18 3.81 9.38
CA ALA A 9 -7.56 3.18 8.22
C ALA A 9 -6.07 2.90 8.44
N ILE A 10 -5.62 1.73 7.97
CA ILE A 10 -4.21 1.32 8.02
C ILE A 10 -3.61 1.41 6.62
N ILE A 11 -2.55 2.20 6.49
CA ILE A 11 -1.84 2.43 5.22
C ILE A 11 -0.52 1.66 5.22
N MET A 12 -0.31 0.80 4.23
CA MET A 12 0.98 0.15 3.99
C MET A 12 1.80 0.95 2.97
N GLY A 13 3.07 1.20 3.27
CA GLY A 13 3.95 1.92 2.35
C GLY A 13 5.43 1.79 2.67
N ILE A 14 6.29 2.33 1.80
CA ILE A 14 7.74 2.15 1.93
C ILE A 14 8.38 3.01 3.04
N LYS A 15 7.78 4.16 3.35
CA LYS A 15 8.25 5.11 4.37
C LYS A 15 7.13 5.46 5.36
N PRO A 16 6.75 4.54 6.29
CA PRO A 16 5.62 4.75 7.19
C PRO A 16 5.63 6.07 7.99
N PRO A 17 6.78 6.55 8.53
CA PRO A 17 6.79 7.83 9.27
C PRO A 17 6.37 9.01 8.40
N MET A 18 6.83 9.06 7.14
CA MET A 18 6.46 10.12 6.20
C MET A 18 4.97 10.06 5.86
N ILE A 19 4.43 8.85 5.67
CA ILE A 19 3.01 8.67 5.38
C ILE A 19 2.16 9.11 6.57
N TYR A 20 2.58 8.77 7.79
CA TYR A 20 1.90 9.21 9.03
C TYR A 20 1.81 10.73 9.11
N TRP A 21 2.91 11.45 8.82
CA TRP A 21 2.93 12.91 8.87
C TRP A 21 1.89 13.57 7.95
N TYR A 22 1.58 12.97 6.80
CA TYR A 22 0.61 13.53 5.83
C TYR A 22 -0.81 12.97 5.97
N SER A 23 -0.96 11.79 6.56
CA SER A 23 -2.24 11.09 6.65
C SER A 23 -2.85 11.14 8.05
N GLU A 24 -2.03 11.24 9.10
CA GLU A 24 -2.42 11.00 10.48
C GLU A 24 -3.16 9.66 10.65
N ARG A 25 -2.70 8.64 9.92
CA ARG A 25 -3.24 7.27 9.97
C ARG A 25 -2.17 6.30 10.40
N LYS A 26 -2.57 5.17 10.98
CA LYS A 26 -1.63 4.09 11.31
C LYS A 26 -0.94 3.62 10.02
N CYS A 27 0.38 3.65 10.01
CA CYS A 27 1.16 3.29 8.84
C CYS A 27 2.05 2.08 9.13
N VAL A 28 2.11 1.15 8.20
CA VAL A 28 2.94 -0.07 8.29
C VAL A 28 3.84 -0.21 7.08
N LYS A 29 4.98 -0.88 7.24
CA LYS A 29 5.93 -1.10 6.15
C LYS A 29 5.55 -2.30 5.31
N TYR A 30 5.83 -2.24 4.01
CA TYR A 30 5.82 -3.43 3.14
C TYR A 30 6.74 -4.54 3.69
N PRO A 31 6.35 -5.82 3.54
CA PRO A 31 7.21 -6.92 3.89
C PRO A 31 8.45 -6.96 2.98
N PRO A 32 9.59 -7.46 3.48
CA PRO A 32 10.82 -7.61 2.72
C PRO A 32 10.81 -8.87 1.83
N SER A 33 9.66 -9.22 1.22
CA SER A 33 9.50 -10.42 0.39
C SER A 33 9.12 -10.04 -1.05
N SER A 34 9.60 -10.81 -2.02
CA SER A 34 9.18 -10.74 -3.42
C SER A 34 8.02 -11.70 -3.74
N GLN A 35 7.61 -12.53 -2.78
CA GLN A 35 6.52 -13.47 -2.95
C GLN A 35 5.17 -12.75 -2.77
N PRO A 36 4.28 -12.78 -3.78
CA PRO A 36 2.95 -12.17 -3.71
C PRO A 36 2.11 -12.55 -2.48
N GLU A 37 2.17 -13.83 -2.10
CA GLU A 37 1.40 -14.43 -1.01
C GLU A 37 1.80 -13.84 0.34
N GLU A 38 3.08 -13.54 0.52
CA GLU A 38 3.60 -12.92 1.75
C GLU A 38 3.11 -11.46 1.89
N LEU A 39 2.98 -10.73 0.78
CA LEU A 39 2.33 -9.42 0.82
C LEU A 39 0.88 -9.54 1.26
N TRP A 40 0.12 -10.45 0.64
CA TRP A 40 -1.29 -10.64 0.94
C TRP A 40 -1.52 -11.06 2.41
N LYS A 41 -0.75 -12.03 2.88
CA LYS A 41 -0.79 -12.49 4.27
C LYS A 41 -0.53 -11.36 5.27
N GLU A 42 0.41 -10.46 4.98
CA GLU A 42 0.68 -9.31 5.84
C GLU A 42 -0.38 -8.21 5.72
N ILE A 43 -1.03 -8.06 4.56
CA ILE A 43 -2.22 -7.21 4.39
C ILE A 43 -3.36 -7.71 5.28
N GLU A 44 -3.69 -9.00 5.24
CA GLU A 44 -4.76 -9.60 6.04
C GLU A 44 -4.45 -9.53 7.54
N LYS A 45 -3.26 -10.00 7.93
CA LYS A 45 -2.81 -10.03 9.33
C LYS A 45 -2.84 -8.66 9.98
N ARG A 46 -2.44 -7.60 9.25
CA ARG A 46 -2.40 -6.23 9.77
C ARG A 46 -3.67 -5.44 9.48
N ARG A 47 -4.65 -6.06 8.80
CA ARG A 47 -5.91 -5.42 8.36
C ARG A 47 -5.65 -4.14 7.57
N VAL A 48 -4.74 -4.19 6.61
CA VAL A 48 -4.39 -3.04 5.77
C VAL A 48 -5.56 -2.70 4.85
N ASP A 49 -5.91 -1.41 4.81
CA ASP A 49 -7.01 -0.90 3.98
C ASP A 49 -6.48 -0.24 2.70
N TYR A 50 -5.29 0.37 2.78
CA TYR A 50 -4.70 1.09 1.65
C TYR A 50 -3.22 0.81 1.47
N LEU A 51 -2.76 0.82 0.22
CA LEU A 51 -1.35 0.74 -0.15
C LEU A 51 -0.92 2.07 -0.77
N LEU A 52 0.17 2.66 -0.28
CA LEU A 52 0.84 3.78 -0.95
C LEU A 52 2.01 3.25 -1.80
N LEU A 53 1.76 3.14 -3.09
CA LEU A 53 2.68 2.63 -4.09
C LEU A 53 3.44 3.78 -4.75
N TYR A 54 4.77 3.69 -4.79
CA TYR A 54 5.62 4.62 -5.54
C TYR A 54 6.39 3.84 -6.61
N ARG A 55 5.94 3.91 -7.87
CA ARG A 55 6.53 3.19 -9.01
C ARG A 55 7.91 3.77 -9.34
N GLY A 56 8.83 2.91 -9.75
CA GLY A 56 10.22 3.27 -10.04
C GLY A 56 11.18 3.17 -8.85
N TYR A 57 10.70 2.79 -7.66
CA TYR A 57 11.58 2.41 -6.56
C TYR A 57 11.84 0.90 -6.62
N SER A 58 13.11 0.49 -6.69
CA SER A 58 13.49 -0.92 -6.90
C SER A 58 12.77 -1.89 -5.97
N ARG A 59 12.72 -1.58 -4.67
CA ARG A 59 12.04 -2.42 -3.68
C ARG A 59 10.54 -2.57 -3.93
N ILE A 60 9.87 -1.54 -4.45
CA ILE A 60 8.45 -1.60 -4.79
C ILE A 60 8.24 -2.49 -6.02
N GLU A 61 9.06 -2.30 -7.05
CA GLU A 61 9.02 -3.10 -8.28
C GLU A 61 9.29 -4.58 -8.00
N THR A 62 10.17 -4.90 -7.06
CA THR A 62 10.48 -6.30 -6.69
C THR A 62 9.48 -6.91 -5.73
N ASN A 63 8.94 -6.15 -4.76
CA ASN A 63 8.19 -6.74 -3.64
C ASN A 63 6.68 -6.57 -3.70
N VAL A 64 6.19 -5.52 -4.37
CA VAL A 64 4.77 -5.14 -4.31
C VAL A 64 4.10 -5.36 -5.65
N VAL A 65 4.77 -4.93 -6.72
CA VAL A 65 4.24 -4.99 -8.10
C VAL A 65 3.90 -6.41 -8.55
N PRO A 66 4.71 -7.46 -8.27
CA PRO A 66 4.33 -8.83 -8.63
C PRO A 66 3.02 -9.28 -7.99
N ALA A 67 2.73 -8.81 -6.77
CA ALA A 67 1.49 -9.13 -6.08
C ALA A 67 0.28 -8.42 -6.71
N LEU A 68 0.44 -7.14 -7.08
CA LEU A 68 -0.59 -6.40 -7.80
C LEU A 68 -0.92 -7.04 -9.15
N ASN A 69 0.10 -7.55 -9.87
CA ASN A 69 -0.10 -8.21 -11.15
C ASN A 69 -0.72 -9.61 -11.01
N LYS A 70 -0.40 -10.33 -9.92
CA LYS A 70 -0.90 -11.69 -9.69
C LYS A 70 -2.34 -11.71 -9.16
N MET A 71 -2.72 -10.70 -8.38
CA MET A 71 -4.04 -10.60 -7.74
C MET A 71 -4.65 -9.20 -7.98
N PRO A 72 -4.84 -8.78 -9.23
CA PRO A 72 -5.31 -7.42 -9.55
C PRO A 72 -6.72 -7.15 -8.99
N GLU A 73 -7.57 -8.17 -8.90
CA GLU A 73 -8.92 -8.10 -8.36
C GLU A 73 -8.98 -7.76 -6.86
N ARG A 74 -7.85 -7.84 -6.15
CA ARG A 74 -7.74 -7.47 -4.73
C ARG A 74 -7.48 -5.99 -4.51
N PHE A 75 -7.21 -5.23 -5.57
CA PHE A 75 -6.82 -3.83 -5.47
C PHE A 75 -7.60 -2.96 -6.44
N TYR A 76 -7.89 -1.72 -6.04
CA TYR A 76 -8.41 -0.70 -6.93
C TYR A 76 -7.65 0.61 -6.73
N ILE A 77 -7.50 1.40 -7.79
CA ILE A 77 -6.85 2.70 -7.69
C ILE A 77 -7.85 3.68 -7.06
N LEU A 78 -7.54 4.16 -5.86
CA LEU A 78 -8.33 5.20 -5.20
C LEU A 78 -7.90 6.59 -5.68
N LYS A 79 -6.58 6.80 -5.83
CA LYS A 79 -6.02 8.07 -6.29
C LYS A 79 -4.65 7.90 -6.92
N GLU A 80 -4.38 8.69 -7.96
CA GLU A 80 -3.06 8.85 -8.55
C GLU A 80 -2.46 10.21 -8.16
N PHE A 81 -1.16 10.22 -7.86
CA PHE A 81 -0.37 11.44 -7.67
C PHE A 81 0.80 11.42 -8.66
N PRO A 82 0.88 12.39 -9.58
CA PRO A 82 1.98 12.49 -10.53
C PRO A 82 3.37 12.53 -9.85
N PRO A 83 4.41 11.99 -10.48
CA PRO A 83 4.38 11.32 -11.79
C PRO A 83 4.05 9.82 -11.72
N LYS A 84 4.17 9.16 -10.56
CA LYS A 84 4.22 7.69 -10.44
C LYS A 84 3.77 7.14 -9.08
N THR A 85 2.98 7.89 -8.33
CA THR A 85 2.51 7.48 -7.00
C THR A 85 1.03 7.12 -7.05
N TYR A 86 0.65 6.03 -6.41
CA TYR A 86 -0.73 5.55 -6.37
C TYR A 86 -1.12 5.26 -4.93
N LEU A 87 -2.34 5.64 -4.58
CA LEU A 87 -3.03 5.14 -3.42
C LEU A 87 -4.02 4.08 -3.89
N LEU A 88 -3.77 2.84 -3.51
CA LEU A 88 -4.61 1.70 -3.84
C LEU A 88 -5.47 1.34 -2.63
N GLY A 89 -6.75 1.06 -2.85
CA GLY A 89 -7.60 0.42 -1.85
C GLY A 89 -7.51 -1.10 -1.95
N VAL A 90 -7.67 -1.77 -0.81
CA VAL A 90 -7.71 -3.24 -0.69
C VAL A 90 -9.17 -3.72 -0.67
N ILE A 91 -9.49 -4.71 -1.50
CA ILE A 91 -10.78 -5.40 -1.50
C ILE A 91 -10.68 -6.64 -0.61
N LYS A 92 -11.49 -6.67 0.46
CA LYS A 92 -11.52 -7.76 1.45
C LYS A 92 -12.49 -8.84 1.01
#